data_AF-A0A9E4TPJ8-F1
#
_entry.id   AF-A0A9E4TPJ8-F1
#
_cell.length_a   1.000
_cell.length_b   1.000
_cell.length_c   1.000
_cell.angle_alpha   90.00
_cell.angle_beta   90.00
_cell.angle_gamma   90.00
#
_symmetry.space_group_name_H-M   'P 1'
#
loop_
_entity.id
_entity.type
_entity.pdbx_description
1 polymer ?
#
loop_
_entity_poly.entity_id
_entity_poly.type
_entity_poly.pdbx_seq_one_letter_code
_entity_poly.pdbx_strand_id
1 'polypeptide(L)'
;RSVNLSNSSFIVTGPNQKAIDANKEAVKKQIAFYCSTRSYSKVLEVQGFEDLGVWLHEMSLKQQWDQMTGLITDEILDAFAVIGGYSEIPALMKERFDGQLDEIVFNAIGPGSPDEAEVRKAIAGLQE
;
A
#
# COMPACT_ATOMS: atom_id res chain seq x y z
N ARG A 1 -20.64 -14.04 -10.04
CA ARG A 1 -19.70 -15.19 -9.96
C ARG A 1 -20.13 -16.06 -8.77
N SER A 2 -19.75 -17.35 -8.68
CA SER A 2 -20.10 -18.20 -7.51
C SER A 2 -19.16 -18.00 -6.31
N VAL A 3 -18.11 -17.20 -6.48
CA VAL A 3 -17.11 -16.83 -5.47
C VAL A 3 -16.83 -15.34 -5.63
N ASN A 4 -16.69 -14.63 -4.50
CA ASN A 4 -16.23 -13.24 -4.46
C ASN A 4 -14.71 -13.21 -4.28
N LEU A 5 -14.04 -12.35 -5.05
CA LEU A 5 -12.62 -12.08 -4.94
C LEU A 5 -12.39 -10.81 -4.14
N SER A 6 -11.63 -10.90 -3.06
CA SER A 6 -11.29 -9.76 -2.21
C SER A 6 -9.78 -9.54 -2.15
N ASN A 7 -9.38 -8.27 -1.99
CA ASN A 7 -7.99 -7.91 -1.68
C ASN A 7 -7.90 -7.01 -0.44
N SER A 8 -6.69 -6.95 0.13
CA SER A 8 -6.31 -5.95 1.12
C SER A 8 -5.04 -5.25 0.62
N SER A 9 -5.23 -4.39 -0.39
CA SER A 9 -4.15 -3.52 -0.85
C SER A 9 -3.84 -2.43 0.17
N PHE A 10 -2.60 -1.94 0.15
CA PHE A 10 -2.24 -0.77 0.95
C PHE A 10 -3.00 0.46 0.44
N ILE A 11 -3.62 1.18 1.38
CA ILE A 11 -4.27 2.47 1.11
C ILE A 11 -3.54 3.54 1.90
N VAL A 12 -2.90 4.46 1.19
CA VAL A 12 -2.27 5.64 1.76
C VAL A 12 -3.18 6.83 1.52
N THR A 13 -3.88 7.27 2.56
CA THR A 13 -4.82 8.40 2.49
C THR A 13 -4.74 9.26 3.74
N GLY A 14 -5.36 10.44 3.72
CA GLY A 14 -5.38 11.33 4.87
C GLY A 14 -6.13 12.65 4.59
N PRO A 15 -6.36 13.46 5.64
CA PRO A 15 -7.12 14.72 5.54
C PRO A 15 -6.37 15.84 4.81
N ASN A 16 -5.07 15.69 4.58
CA ASN A 16 -4.23 16.65 3.87
C ASN A 16 -2.91 15.99 3.41
N GLN A 17 -2.15 16.68 2.56
CA GLN A 17 -0.89 16.18 2.02
C GLN A 17 0.11 15.78 3.09
N LYS A 18 0.23 16.54 4.18
CA LYS A 18 1.16 16.23 5.28
C LYS A 18 0.84 14.88 5.94
N ALA A 19 -0.45 14.58 6.13
CA ALA A 19 -0.88 13.29 6.66
C ALA A 19 -0.63 12.15 5.65
N ILE A 20 -0.87 12.39 4.36
CA ILE A 20 -0.57 11.43 3.29
C ILE A 20 0.92 11.10 3.27
N ASP A 21 1.80 12.10 3.32
CA ASP A 21 3.26 11.90 3.32
C ASP A 21 3.73 11.11 4.55
N ALA A 22 3.18 11.39 5.73
CA ALA A 22 3.47 10.61 6.93
C ALA A 22 3.01 9.14 6.80
N ASN A 23 1.85 8.92 6.17
CA ASN A 23 1.31 7.59 5.93
C ASN A 23 2.10 6.83 4.85
N LYS A 24 2.64 7.53 3.83
CA LYS A 24 3.57 6.95 2.85
C LYS A 24 4.77 6.34 3.55
N GLU A 25 5.41 7.08 4.44
CA GLU A 25 6.60 6.60 5.16
C GLU A 25 6.29 5.39 6.05
N ALA A 26 5.12 5.37 6.70
CA ALA A 26 4.67 4.21 7.48
C ALA A 26 4.48 2.96 6.60
N VAL A 27 3.86 3.11 5.42
CA VAL A 27 3.64 2.01 4.48
C VAL A 27 4.95 1.56 3.81
N LYS A 28 5.86 2.48 3.47
CA LYS A 28 7.22 2.15 2.97
C LYS A 28 7.95 1.26 3.97
N LYS A 29 7.89 1.57 5.26
CA LYS A 29 8.50 0.74 6.31
C LYS A 29 7.90 -0.67 6.35
N GLN A 30 6.58 -0.79 6.19
CA GLN A 30 5.90 -2.09 6.17
C GLN A 30 6.26 -2.91 4.93
N ILE A 31 6.30 -2.28 3.76
CA ILE A 31 6.75 -2.91 2.50
C ILE A 31 8.20 -3.39 2.65
N ALA A 32 9.10 -2.55 3.14
CA ALA A 32 10.50 -2.91 3.37
C ALA A 32 10.65 -4.13 4.30
N PHE A 33 9.85 -4.18 5.36
CA PHE A 33 9.82 -5.32 6.28
C PHE A 33 9.33 -6.60 5.59
N TYR A 34 8.18 -6.57 4.90
CA TYR A 34 7.65 -7.76 4.21
C TYR A 34 8.59 -8.26 3.12
N CYS A 35 9.10 -7.34 2.30
CA CYS A 35 10.00 -7.63 1.19
C CYS A 35 11.40 -8.11 1.64
N SER A 36 11.77 -7.92 2.92
CA SER A 36 13.02 -8.48 3.48
C SER A 36 12.95 -9.99 3.75
N THR A 37 11.76 -10.58 3.69
CA THR A 37 11.56 -12.02 3.87
C THR A 37 11.56 -12.74 2.53
N ARG A 38 12.16 -13.94 2.49
CA ARG A 38 12.32 -14.70 1.23
C ARG A 38 11.00 -15.05 0.55
N SER A 39 9.90 -15.14 1.30
CA SER A 39 8.57 -15.43 0.78
C SER A 39 8.03 -14.38 -0.19
N TYR A 40 8.53 -13.14 -0.15
CA TYR A 40 8.10 -12.07 -1.05
C TYR A 40 8.94 -11.94 -2.33
N SER A 41 9.99 -12.74 -2.50
CA SER A 41 10.88 -12.67 -3.68
C SER A 41 10.12 -12.77 -5.02
N LYS A 42 9.14 -13.68 -5.12
CA LYS A 42 8.32 -13.83 -6.33
C LYS A 42 7.36 -12.66 -6.60
N VAL A 43 6.91 -11.98 -5.54
CA VAL A 43 6.09 -10.77 -5.71
C VAL A 43 6.93 -9.63 -6.28
N LEU A 44 8.17 -9.50 -5.81
CA LEU A 44 9.11 -8.50 -6.31
C LEU A 44 9.52 -8.77 -7.77
N GLU A 45 9.77 -10.02 -8.14
CA GLU A 45 10.07 -10.42 -9.53
C GLU A 45 8.96 -10.05 -10.50
N VAL A 46 7.69 -10.26 -10.13
CA VAL A 46 6.54 -9.85 -10.97
C VAL A 46 6.50 -8.34 -11.21
N GLN A 47 7.04 -7.55 -10.27
CA GLN A 47 7.11 -6.10 -10.37
C GLN A 47 8.46 -5.59 -10.93
N GLY A 48 9.40 -6.48 -11.27
CA GLY A 48 10.74 -6.11 -11.78
C GLY A 48 11.71 -5.57 -10.72
N PHE A 49 11.52 -5.96 -9.45
CA PHE A 49 12.33 -5.53 -8.30
C PHE A 49 13.13 -6.68 -7.67
N GLU A 50 13.64 -7.61 -8.47
CA GLU A 50 14.29 -8.85 -7.99
C GLU A 50 15.43 -8.56 -7.00
N ASP A 51 16.28 -7.59 -7.33
CA ASP A 51 17.46 -7.25 -6.52
C ASP A 51 17.08 -6.58 -5.18
N LEU A 52 15.94 -5.88 -5.13
CA LEU A 52 15.47 -5.18 -3.94
C LEU A 52 15.30 -6.16 -2.77
N GLY A 53 14.73 -7.34 -3.02
CA GLY A 53 14.50 -8.35 -1.98
C GLY A 53 15.81 -8.88 -1.40
N VAL A 54 16.84 -9.03 -2.23
CA VAL A 54 18.18 -9.45 -1.79
C VAL A 54 18.79 -8.40 -0.87
N TRP A 55 18.76 -7.12 -1.27
CA TRP A 55 19.29 -6.02 -0.47
C TRP A 55 18.54 -5.86 0.86
N LEU A 56 17.21 -5.86 0.83
CA LEU A 56 16.38 -5.77 2.03
C LEU A 56 16.62 -6.94 2.99
N HIS A 57 16.80 -8.15 2.47
CA HIS A 57 17.12 -9.31 3.29
C HIS A 57 18.45 -9.12 4.03
N GLU A 58 19.52 -8.74 3.31
CA GLU A 58 20.84 -8.51 3.92
C GLU A 58 20.83 -7.39 4.97
N MET A 59 20.09 -6.32 4.71
CA MET A 59 19.95 -5.19 5.62
C MET A 59 19.13 -5.53 6.87
N SER A 60 18.10 -6.38 6.74
CA SER A 60 17.29 -6.82 7.89
C SER A 60 18.11 -7.63 8.90
N LEU A 61 19.03 -8.49 8.42
CA LEU A 61 19.98 -9.21 9.27
C LEU A 61 20.92 -8.28 10.04
N LYS A 62 21.16 -7.07 9.52
CA LYS A 62 21.95 -6.00 10.15
C LYS A 62 21.10 -5.01 10.95
N GLN A 63 19.78 -5.24 11.06
CA GLN A 63 18.81 -4.36 11.74
C GLN A 63 18.78 -2.92 11.18
N GLN A 64 19.03 -2.75 9.89
CA GLN A 64 19.12 -1.45 9.21
C GLN A 64 17.75 -0.93 8.75
N TRP A 65 16.76 -0.90 9.65
CA TRP A 65 15.35 -0.69 9.30
C TRP A 65 15.05 0.67 8.64
N ASP A 66 15.70 1.73 9.11
CA ASP A 66 15.48 3.07 8.55
C ASP A 66 16.10 3.18 7.16
N GLN A 67 17.29 2.60 6.95
CA GLN A 67 17.90 2.55 5.62
C GLN A 67 17.10 1.69 4.64
N MET A 68 16.52 0.57 5.11
CA MET A 68 15.63 -0.27 4.30
C MET A 68 14.40 0.50 3.83
N THR A 69 13.81 1.31 4.71
CA THR A 69 12.66 2.16 4.37
C THR A 69 13.02 3.14 3.25
N GLY A 70 14.23 3.71 3.31
CA GLY A 70 14.75 4.62 2.26
C GLY A 70 14.99 3.96 0.89
N LEU A 71 15.05 2.62 0.81
CA LEU A 71 15.11 1.91 -0.48
C LEU A 71 13.74 1.76 -1.16
N ILE A 72 12.65 2.01 -0.44
CA ILE A 72 11.31 1.99 -1.02
C ILE A 72 11.03 3.35 -1.66
N THR A 73 11.33 3.43 -2.96
CA THR A 73 11.04 4.61 -3.78
C THR A 73 9.53 4.83 -3.93
N ASP A 74 9.13 5.99 -4.42
CA ASP A 74 7.72 6.25 -4.71
C ASP A 74 7.19 5.32 -5.82
N GLU A 75 8.03 4.94 -6.79
CA GLU A 75 7.70 3.92 -7.80
C GLU A 75 7.39 2.55 -7.18
N ILE A 76 8.24 2.09 -6.25
CA ILE A 76 8.01 0.83 -5.55
C ILE A 76 6.76 0.95 -4.67
N LEU A 77 6.56 2.08 -4.00
CA LEU A 77 5.37 2.31 -3.18
C LEU A 77 4.09 2.25 -4.04
N ASP A 78 4.06 2.90 -5.19
CA ASP A 78 2.92 2.93 -6.12
C ASP A 78 2.60 1.52 -6.67
N ALA A 79 3.62 0.68 -6.86
CA ALA A 79 3.45 -0.72 -7.26
C ALA A 79 2.67 -1.56 -6.23
N PHE A 80 2.64 -1.15 -4.95
CA PHE A 80 1.97 -1.91 -3.88
C PHE A 80 0.80 -1.17 -3.20
N ALA A 81 0.72 0.14 -3.34
CA ALA A 81 -0.24 0.98 -2.63
C ALA A 81 -1.06 1.86 -3.58
N VAL A 82 -2.30 2.14 -3.18
CA VAL A 82 -3.11 3.21 -3.76
C VAL A 82 -2.96 4.44 -2.88
N ILE A 83 -2.59 5.57 -3.48
CA ILE A 83 -2.22 6.79 -2.77
C ILE A 83 -3.11 7.95 -3.25
N GLY A 84 -3.80 8.61 -2.33
CA GLY A 84 -4.60 9.79 -2.64
C GLY A 84 -5.40 10.28 -1.45
N GLY A 85 -5.96 11.49 -1.53
CA GLY A 85 -6.94 11.99 -0.57
C GLY A 85 -8.21 11.13 -0.56
N TYR A 86 -9.01 11.22 0.49
CA TYR A 86 -10.19 10.37 0.68
C TYR A 86 -11.15 10.39 -0.53
N SER A 87 -11.32 11.55 -1.17
CA SER A 87 -12.18 11.71 -2.36
C SER A 87 -11.60 11.09 -3.63
N GLU A 88 -10.28 10.87 -3.70
CA GLU A 88 -9.58 10.34 -4.86
C GLU A 88 -9.51 8.80 -4.83
N ILE A 89 -9.43 8.22 -3.62
CA ILE A 89 -9.32 6.76 -3.43
C ILE A 89 -10.36 5.96 -4.23
N PRO A 90 -11.65 6.34 -4.30
CA PRO A 90 -12.62 5.56 -5.05
C PRO A 90 -12.30 5.43 -6.54
N ALA A 91 -11.89 6.54 -7.17
CA ALA A 91 -11.54 6.55 -8.58
C ALA A 91 -10.25 5.75 -8.85
N LEU A 92 -9.23 5.94 -8.02
CA LEU A 92 -7.95 5.24 -8.14
C LEU A 92 -8.10 3.72 -7.95
N MET A 93 -8.95 3.30 -7.02
CA MET A 93 -9.26 1.88 -6.81
C MET A 93 -9.97 1.25 -8.00
N LYS A 94 -10.96 1.96 -8.57
CA LYS A 94 -11.65 1.52 -9.80
C LYS A 94 -10.67 1.41 -10.96
N GLU A 95 -9.84 2.42 -11.18
CA GLU A 95 -8.81 2.39 -12.22
C GLU A 95 -7.90 1.16 -12.09
N ARG A 96 -7.51 0.82 -10.86
CA ARG A 96 -6.56 -0.27 -10.60
C ARG A 96 -7.18 -1.67 -10.62
N PHE A 97 -8.42 -1.82 -10.15
CA PHE A 97 -9.00 -3.13 -9.81
C PHE A 97 -10.34 -3.44 -10.50
N ASP A 98 -10.91 -2.54 -11.30
CA ASP A 98 -12.17 -2.80 -11.98
C ASP A 98 -12.11 -4.07 -12.83
N GLY A 99 -13.17 -4.88 -12.76
CA GLY A 99 -13.27 -6.21 -13.37
C GLY A 99 -12.44 -7.33 -12.71
N GLN A 100 -11.50 -7.01 -11.80
CA GLN A 100 -10.61 -7.99 -11.15
C GLN A 100 -11.11 -8.44 -9.78
N LEU A 101 -11.68 -7.53 -8.99
CA LEU A 101 -12.11 -7.78 -7.61
C LEU A 101 -13.58 -7.48 -7.41
N ASP A 102 -14.21 -8.23 -6.50
CA ASP A 102 -15.60 -8.03 -6.08
C ASP A 102 -15.66 -7.22 -4.77
N GLU A 103 -14.62 -7.29 -3.93
CA GLU A 103 -14.56 -6.61 -2.62
C GLU A 103 -13.17 -6.03 -2.32
N ILE A 104 -13.12 -4.88 -1.63
CA ILE A 104 -11.88 -4.24 -1.18
C ILE A 104 -11.96 -4.00 0.32
N VAL A 105 -10.92 -4.39 1.06
CA VAL A 105 -10.76 -4.03 2.46
C VAL A 105 -10.17 -2.63 2.56
N PHE A 106 -10.97 -1.66 3.01
CA PHE A 106 -10.49 -0.30 3.23
C PHE A 106 -9.62 -0.22 4.50
N ASN A 107 -8.33 -0.49 4.34
CA ASN A 107 -7.36 -0.46 5.44
C ASN A 107 -6.44 0.76 5.28
N ALA A 108 -6.84 1.89 5.88
CA ALA A 108 -5.99 3.08 5.96
C ALA A 108 -4.93 2.88 7.05
N ILE A 109 -3.70 2.59 6.63
CA ILE A 109 -2.57 2.37 7.52
C ILE A 109 -1.81 3.69 7.68
N GLY A 110 -1.65 4.14 8.93
CA GLY A 110 -0.92 5.37 9.23
C GLY A 110 -1.00 5.79 10.70
N PRO A 111 -0.13 6.69 11.17
CA PRO A 111 -0.25 7.32 12.48
C PRO A 111 -1.57 8.10 12.62
N GLY A 112 -2.34 7.75 13.66
CA GLY A 112 -3.62 8.40 13.98
C GLY A 112 -4.84 7.55 13.62
N SER A 113 -6.01 7.97 14.08
CA SER A 113 -7.28 7.35 13.68
C SER A 113 -7.76 7.98 12.36
N PRO A 114 -8.22 7.19 11.38
CA PRO A 114 -8.85 7.72 10.18
C PRO A 114 -10.05 8.60 10.54
N ASP A 115 -10.33 9.60 9.71
CA ASP A 115 -11.58 10.35 9.82
C ASP A 115 -12.72 9.45 9.34
N GLU A 116 -13.52 8.95 10.28
CA GLU A 116 -14.61 8.02 9.96
C GLU A 116 -15.62 8.59 8.96
N ALA A 117 -15.87 9.90 8.97
CA ALA A 117 -16.83 10.51 8.06
C ALA A 117 -16.28 10.52 6.63
N GLU A 118 -15.01 10.86 6.46
CA GLU A 118 -14.33 10.82 5.16
C GLU A 118 -14.15 9.39 4.65
N VAL A 119 -13.83 8.43 5.52
CA VAL A 119 -13.78 7.01 5.16
C VAL A 119 -15.14 6.51 4.69
N ARG A 120 -16.25 6.87 5.36
CA ARG A 120 -17.60 6.50 4.91
C ARG A 120 -17.93 7.08 3.54
N LYS A 121 -17.53 8.32 3.26
CA LYS A 121 -17.70 8.93 1.93
C LYS A 121 -16.89 8.20 0.85
N ALA A 122 -15.64 7.85 1.15
CA ALA A 122 -14.80 7.07 0.23
C ALA A 122 -15.42 5.69 -0.05
N ILE A 123 -15.92 5.00 0.97
CA ILE A 123 -16.64 3.73 0.80
C ILE A 123 -17.90 3.91 -0.07
N ALA A 124 -18.68 4.96 0.15
CA ALA A 124 -19.84 5.24 -0.69
C ALA A 124 -19.45 5.45 -2.16
N GLY A 125 -18.40 6.22 -2.44
CA GLY A 125 -17.92 6.44 -3.81
C GLY A 125 -17.36 5.19 -4.50
N LEU A 126 -16.93 4.17 -3.74
CA LEU A 126 -16.51 2.87 -4.27
C LEU A 126 -17.72 2.01 -4.70
N GLN A 127 -18.88 2.22 -4.11
CA GLN A 127 -20.11 1.45 -4.34
C GLN A 127 -20.95 1.99 -5.51
N GLU A 128 -20.69 3.21 -5.96
CA GLU A 128 -21.30 3.83 -7.15
C GLU A 128 -20.75 3.23 -8.46
#